data_AF-A0A537XVN7-F1
#
_entry.id   AF-A0A537XVN7-F1
#
_cell.length_a   1.000
_cell.length_b   1.000
_cell.length_c   1.000
_cell.angle_alpha   90.00
_cell.angle_beta   90.00
_cell.angle_gamma   90.00
#
_symmetry.space_group_name_H-M   'P 1'
#
loop_
_entity.id
_entity.type
_entity.pdbx_description
1 polymer ?
#
loop_
_entity_poly.entity_id
_entity_poly.type
_entity_poly.pdbx_seq_one_letter_code
_entity_poly.pdbx_strand_id
1 'polypeptide(L)' 'TTDGPFAESKEHLGGFYIIETDDLAAALVWASKTTEAVGKPIEVRPFRASEA' A
#
# COMPACT_ATOMS: atom_id res chain seq x y z
N THR A 1 -12.96 -17.02 -22.12
CA THR A 1 -12.61 -16.92 -20.69
C THR A 1 -11.81 -15.63 -20.56
N THR A 2 -11.92 -14.88 -19.47
CA THR A 2 -11.10 -13.66 -19.27
C THR A 2 -10.01 -13.98 -18.25
N ASP A 3 -8.82 -13.41 -18.42
CA ASP A 3 -7.69 -13.54 -17.48
C ASP A 3 -7.96 -12.73 -16.20
N GLY A 4 -8.82 -13.28 -15.34
CA GLY A 4 -9.13 -12.70 -14.03
C GLY A 4 -10.24 -11.64 -14.05
N PRO A 5 -10.65 -11.20 -12.84
CA PRO A 5 -11.80 -10.30 -12.66
C PRO A 5 -11.43 -8.81 -12.69
N PHE A 6 -10.14 -8.46 -12.75
CA PHE A 6 -9.65 -7.09 -12.64
C PHE A 6 -9.17 -6.54 -13.98
N ALA A 7 -9.12 -5.21 -14.09
CA ALA A 7 -8.62 -4.55 -15.29
C ALA A 7 -7.11 -4.77 -15.46
N GLU A 8 -6.69 -5.09 -16.68
CA GLU A 8 -5.28 -5.19 -17.06
C GLU A 8 -4.59 -3.83 -16.92
N SER A 9 -3.36 -3.85 -16.39
CA SER A 9 -2.58 -2.62 -16.18
C SER A 9 -1.10 -2.86 -16.46
N LYS A 10 -0.39 -1.79 -16.84
CA LYS A 10 1.06 -1.86 -17.07
C LYS A 10 1.84 -2.13 -15.78
N GLU A 11 1.32 -1.67 -14.65
CA GLU A 11 1.94 -1.78 -13.32
C GLU A 11 0.92 -2.38 -12.36
N HIS A 12 1.28 -3.51 -11.75
CA HIS A 12 0.40 -4.25 -10.85
C HIS A 12 0.65 -3.88 -9.39
N LEU A 13 -0.40 -3.89 -8.57
CA LEU A 13 -0.25 -3.80 -7.12
C LEU A 13 0.38 -5.11 -6.60
N GLY A 14 1.63 -5.01 -6.12
CA GLY A 14 2.39 -6.17 -5.61
C GLY A 14 2.02 -6.63 -4.20
N GLY A 15 1.16 -5.89 -3.50
CA GLY A 15 0.76 -6.12 -2.12
C GLY A 15 0.49 -4.81 -1.39
N PHE A 16 0.05 -4.89 -0.13
CA PHE A 16 -0.15 -3.72 0.72
C PHE A 16 0.12 -4.05 2.19
N TYR A 17 0.37 -3.01 2.98
CA TYR A 17 0.51 -3.08 4.43
C TYR A 17 -0.58 -2.22 5.05
N ILE A 18 -1.14 -2.65 6.17
CA ILE A 18 -1.98 -1.82 7.04
C ILE A 18 -1.21 -1.63 8.33
N ILE A 19 -1.03 -0.37 8.73
CA ILE A 19 -0.30 0.01 9.94
C ILE A 19 -1.13 1.01 10.74
N GLU A 20 -0.99 0.97 12.05
CA GLU A 20 -1.51 1.99 12.95
C GLU A 20 -0.41 3.01 13.23
N THR A 21 -0.74 4.29 13.09
CA THR A 21 0.17 5.42 13.31
C THR A 21 -0.61 6.61 13.81
N ASP A 22 0.03 7.49 14.57
CA ASP A 22 -0.61 8.70 15.12
C ASP A 22 -1.09 9.66 14.02
N ASP A 23 -0.31 9.81 12.94
CA ASP A 23 -0.62 10.68 11.81
C ASP A 23 0.02 10.22 10.50
N LEU A 24 -0.25 10.98 9.42
CA LEU A 24 0.29 10.70 8.09
C LEU A 24 1.82 10.85 8.03
N ALA A 25 2.42 11.74 8.82
CA ALA A 25 3.87 11.94 8.81
C ALA A 25 4.59 10.69 9.38
N ALA A 26 4.07 10.13 10.47
CA ALA A 26 4.55 8.86 11.02
C ALA A 26 4.38 7.70 10.02
N ALA A 27 3.25 7.64 9.30
CA ALA A 27 3.05 6.64 8.25
C ALA A 27 4.05 6.77 7.10
N LEU A 28 4.37 8.00 6.67
CA LEU A 28 5.37 8.25 5.63
C LEU A 28 6.79 7.83 6.04
N VAL A 29 7.16 8.02 7.32
CA VAL A 29 8.44 7.53 7.86
C VAL A 29 8.54 6.01 7.73
N TRP A 30 7.48 5.28 8.08
CA TRP A 30 7.44 3.83 7.91
C TRP A 30 7.48 3.42 6.43
N ALA A 31 6.72 4.09 5.57
CA ALA A 31 6.74 3.82 4.14
C ALA A 31 8.14 4.01 3.53
N SER A 32 8.88 5.04 3.95
CA SER A 32 10.27 5.27 3.51
C SER A 32 11.19 4.10 3.89
N LYS A 33 11.08 3.60 5.13
CA LYS A 33 11.85 2.43 5.58
C LYS A 33 11.50 1.18 4.78
N THR A 34 10.21 0.98 4.51
CA THR A 34 9.76 -0.16 3.73
C THR A 34 10.25 -0.06 2.27
N THR A 35 10.18 1.12 1.65
CA THR A 35 10.75 1.36 0.31
C THR A 35 12.24 1.04 0.25
N GLU A 36 13.02 1.43 1.26
CA GLU A 36 14.44 1.06 1.38
C GLU A 36 14.61 -0.46 1.50
N ALA A 37 13.79 -1.12 2.31
CA ALA A 37 13.89 -2.56 2.55
C ALA A 37 13.48 -3.42 1.32
N VAL A 38 12.46 -3.01 0.57
CA VAL A 38 11.91 -3.81 -0.56
C VAL A 38 12.39 -3.34 -1.93
N GLY A 39 13.05 -2.18 -2.02
CA GLY A 39 13.54 -1.61 -3.29
C GLY A 39 12.43 -1.23 -4.27
N LYS A 40 11.22 -0.94 -3.78
CA LYS A 40 10.04 -0.57 -4.58
C LYS A 40 9.32 0.64 -3.97
N PRO A 41 8.75 1.54 -4.80
CA PRO A 41 7.98 2.67 -4.31
C PRO A 41 6.70 2.20 -3.61
N ILE A 42 6.24 2.95 -2.61
CA ILE A 42 5.02 2.66 -1.84
C ILE A 42 4.14 3.90 -1.81
N GLU A 43 2.85 3.73 -2.15
CA GLU A 43 1.83 4.75 -1.97
C GLU A 43 1.23 4.65 -0.57
N VAL A 44 1.18 5.78 0.15
CA VAL A 44 0.56 5.86 1.48
C VAL A 44 -0.82 6.48 1.36
N ARG A 45 -1.84 5.75 1.83
CA ARG A 45 -3.24 6.21 1.85
C ARG A 45 -3.82 6.04 3.26
N PRO A 46 -4.56 7.04 3.79
CA PRO A 46 -5.34 6.84 5.00
C PRO A 46 -6.33 5.70 4.82
N PHE A 47 -6.31 4.75 5.75
CA PHE A 47 -7.22 3.61 5.75
C PHE A 47 -8.28 3.80 6.83
N ARG A 48 -9.55 3.93 6.41
CA ARG A 48 -10.69 3.85 7.32
C ARG A 48 -11.12 2.41 7.41
N ALA A 49 -10.70 1.70 8.45
CA ALA A 49 -11.29 0.42 8.78
C ALA A 49 -12.78 0.64 9.15
N SER A 50 -13.69 -0.11 8.53
CA SER A 50 -15.03 -0.26 9.09
C SER A 50 -14.93 -1.12 10.35
N GLU A 51 -15.70 -0.80 11.38
CA GLU A 51 -15.87 -1.71 12.51
C GLU A 51 -16.45 -3.04 11.98
N ALA A 52 -15.90 -4.15 12.49
CA ALA A 52 -16.27 -5.50 12.09
C ALA A 52 -17.64 -5.91 12.64
#